data_AF-A0A2R7RV80-F1
#
_entry.id   AF-A0A2R7RV80-F1
#
_cell.length_a   1.000
_cell.length_b   1.000
_cell.length_c   1.000
_cell.angle_alpha   90.00
_cell.angle_beta   90.00
_cell.angle_gamma   90.00
#
_symmetry.space_group_name_H-M   'P 1'
#
loop_
_entity.id
_entity.type
_entity.pdbx_description
1 polymer ?
#
loop_
_entity_poly.entity_id
_entity_poly.type
_entity_poly.pdbx_seq_one_letter_code
_entity_poly.pdbx_strand_id
1 'polypeptide(L)'
;MRHTYDADRHEWRYDVGGYAWDNSELSPDLWLWYSYLRTGRADIFRFAEAMVRHTSEVDIYHLGRFQGLGTRHNVQHWGCSAKQARISTAAYRRFYYYLTADERVGDVMREVLSVDTQMDAVDPVRKIAGRVDKGPWPARIGFGTDWGSVVANVLTEWERTGDVRWRNKLLRGMQGIAAMPHGFFTGSGGYEPTGANEGAFHNVSGNKLSASHLSAVFGAVEMMAELVALIDVPAFKAAWLQYCELYNAPREQQIKALGAPHGGSPVLSVGHSRLTAYAARQKQDAALAKRAWSEFLADGRGGSKPLKTVRVAGPAVLNPVDEAPWVSTNDTAQWGLAAIQNLALVGDQLVD
;
A
#
# COMPACT_ATOMS: atom_id res chain seq x y z
N MET A 1 10.36 -1.40 -14.54
CA MET A 1 10.10 -2.86 -14.45
C MET A 1 8.70 -3.19 -14.98
N ARG A 2 8.42 -4.44 -15.37
CA ARG A 2 7.11 -4.89 -15.87
C ARG A 2 6.35 -5.67 -14.78
N HIS A 3 5.04 -5.92 -14.94
CA HIS A 3 4.17 -6.42 -13.88
C HIS A 3 4.01 -7.95 -13.87
N THR A 4 3.70 -8.58 -15.01
CA THR A 4 3.51 -10.05 -15.10
C THR A 4 4.10 -10.66 -16.36
N TYR A 5 4.58 -11.90 -16.24
CA TYR A 5 5.25 -12.64 -17.30
C TYR A 5 4.30 -13.46 -18.18
N ASP A 6 4.68 -13.64 -19.44
CA ASP A 6 4.03 -14.52 -20.41
C ASP A 6 4.93 -15.75 -20.63
N ALA A 7 4.53 -16.89 -20.06
CA ALA A 7 5.35 -18.11 -20.10
C ALA A 7 5.36 -18.78 -21.48
N ASP A 8 4.34 -18.52 -22.32
CA ASP A 8 4.26 -19.08 -23.67
C ASP A 8 5.14 -18.30 -24.65
N ARG A 9 5.23 -16.97 -24.46
CA ARG A 9 6.04 -16.08 -25.31
C ARG A 9 7.46 -15.83 -24.79
N HIS A 10 7.78 -16.28 -23.58
CA HIS A 10 9.06 -16.02 -22.92
C HIS A 10 9.42 -14.52 -22.87
N GLU A 11 8.44 -13.70 -22.52
CA GLU A 11 8.57 -12.25 -22.43
C GLU A 11 7.60 -11.71 -21.37
N TRP A 12 7.90 -10.54 -20.82
CA TRP A 12 6.92 -9.82 -20.02
C TRP A 12 5.71 -9.46 -20.87
N ARG A 13 4.52 -9.38 -20.28
CA ARG A 13 3.27 -9.05 -20.99
C ARG A 13 3.19 -7.57 -21.37
N TYR A 14 4.16 -7.08 -22.15
CA TYR A 14 4.38 -5.68 -22.49
C TYR A 14 3.24 -5.06 -23.29
N ASP A 15 2.43 -5.89 -23.95
CA ASP A 15 1.33 -5.53 -24.85
C ASP A 15 -0.07 -5.88 -24.30
N VAL A 16 -0.16 -6.49 -23.11
CA VAL A 16 -1.44 -6.95 -22.54
C VAL A 16 -1.87 -6.06 -21.37
N GLY A 17 -2.49 -4.93 -21.68
CA GLY A 17 -3.17 -4.07 -20.71
C GLY A 17 -2.38 -3.87 -19.41
N GLY A 18 -3.02 -4.21 -18.28
CA GLY A 18 -2.43 -4.07 -16.95
C GLY A 18 -1.26 -4.98 -16.61
N TYR A 19 -0.77 -5.84 -17.50
CA TYR A 19 0.37 -6.71 -17.17
C TYR A 19 1.73 -6.16 -17.61
N ALA A 20 1.73 -5.01 -18.28
CA ALA A 20 2.92 -4.40 -18.87
C ALA A 20 3.73 -3.57 -17.85
N TRP A 21 3.78 -2.23 -17.93
CA TRP A 21 4.53 -1.43 -16.95
C TRP A 21 3.89 -1.48 -15.57
N ASP A 22 4.72 -1.64 -14.54
CA ASP A 22 4.27 -1.94 -13.17
C ASP A 22 3.79 -0.72 -12.38
N ASN A 23 4.34 0.46 -12.64
CA ASN A 23 3.93 1.73 -12.03
C ASN A 23 3.70 1.64 -10.51
N SER A 24 4.64 1.05 -9.76
CA SER A 24 4.58 0.95 -8.30
C SER A 24 3.38 0.15 -7.75
N GLU A 25 2.79 -0.75 -8.52
CA GLU A 25 1.69 -1.61 -8.03
C GLU A 25 2.22 -2.56 -6.95
N LEU A 26 1.55 -2.55 -5.79
CA LEU A 26 1.96 -3.31 -4.59
C LEU A 26 3.36 -2.96 -4.05
N SER A 27 3.77 -1.70 -4.16
CA SER A 27 4.93 -1.13 -3.44
C SER A 27 6.31 -1.78 -3.67
N PRO A 28 6.74 -2.10 -4.92
CA PRO A 28 8.14 -2.48 -5.16
C PRO A 28 9.13 -1.39 -4.70
N ASP A 29 8.70 -0.12 -4.70
CA ASP A 29 9.41 1.03 -4.10
C ASP A 29 9.80 0.79 -2.65
N LEU A 30 8.85 0.43 -1.80
CA LEU A 30 9.13 0.15 -0.39
C LEU A 30 10.03 -1.08 -0.26
N TRP A 31 9.78 -2.14 -1.04
CA TRP A 31 10.61 -3.33 -1.00
C TRP A 31 12.09 -3.02 -1.30
N LEU A 32 12.35 -2.27 -2.36
CA LEU A 32 13.71 -1.92 -2.77
C LEU A 32 14.38 -0.97 -1.77
N TRP A 33 13.66 0.04 -1.27
CA TRP A 33 14.20 0.94 -0.25
C TRP A 33 14.52 0.23 1.07
N TYR A 34 13.62 -0.61 1.58
CA TYR A 34 13.90 -1.41 2.77
C TYR A 34 15.04 -2.40 2.55
N SER A 35 15.15 -2.98 1.34
CA SER A 35 16.27 -3.86 0.99
C SER A 35 17.61 -3.11 1.01
N TYR A 36 17.65 -1.88 0.48
CA TYR A 36 18.84 -1.03 0.55
C TYR A 36 19.21 -0.71 2.00
N LEU A 37 18.26 -0.20 2.80
CA LEU A 37 18.52 0.20 4.19
C LEU A 37 19.08 -0.94 5.04
N ARG A 38 18.68 -2.19 4.77
CA ARG A 38 19.15 -3.37 5.50
C ARG A 38 20.53 -3.86 5.07
N THR A 39 20.98 -3.52 3.87
CA THR A 39 22.16 -4.15 3.26
C THR A 39 23.27 -3.17 2.93
N GLY A 40 22.97 -1.87 2.78
CA GLY A 40 23.91 -0.86 2.30
C GLY A 40 24.39 -1.08 0.86
N ARG A 41 23.74 -1.99 0.10
CA ARG A 41 24.18 -2.40 -1.23
C ARG A 41 23.99 -1.29 -2.27
N ALA A 42 25.09 -0.84 -2.85
CA ALA A 42 25.10 0.24 -3.84
C ALA A 42 24.28 -0.08 -5.11
N ASP A 43 24.23 -1.34 -5.54
CA ASP A 43 23.45 -1.75 -6.70
C ASP A 43 21.94 -1.69 -6.44
N ILE A 44 21.49 -2.04 -5.23
CA ILE A 44 20.08 -1.86 -4.83
C ILE A 44 19.74 -0.38 -4.74
N PHE A 45 20.64 0.46 -4.20
CA PHE A 45 20.43 1.92 -4.20
C PHE A 45 20.20 2.45 -5.61
N ARG A 46 21.09 2.11 -6.56
CA ARG A 46 20.98 2.59 -7.95
C ARG A 46 19.70 2.12 -8.63
N PHE A 47 19.26 0.90 -8.33
CA PHE A 47 17.97 0.39 -8.82
C PHE A 47 16.80 1.20 -8.24
N ALA A 48 16.77 1.40 -6.93
CA ALA A 48 15.72 2.15 -6.25
C ALA A 48 15.70 3.64 -6.67
N GLU A 49 16.87 4.24 -6.87
CA GLU A 49 17.06 5.58 -7.41
C GLU A 49 16.49 5.71 -8.83
N ALA A 50 16.82 4.80 -9.73
CA ALA A 50 16.27 4.82 -11.08
C ALA A 50 14.73 4.67 -11.07
N MET A 51 14.21 3.81 -10.19
CA MET A 51 12.77 3.62 -10.05
C MET A 51 12.07 4.86 -9.51
N VAL A 52 12.56 5.49 -8.43
CA VAL A 52 11.91 6.68 -7.87
C VAL A 52 11.96 7.85 -8.85
N ARG A 53 13.03 7.99 -9.65
CA ARG A 53 13.11 9.00 -10.71
C ARG A 53 12.10 8.76 -11.82
N HIS A 54 11.83 7.50 -12.17
CA HIS A 54 10.79 7.16 -13.15
C HIS A 54 9.39 7.36 -12.58
N THR A 55 9.09 6.72 -11.45
CA THR A 55 7.73 6.66 -10.89
C THR A 55 7.28 8.01 -10.36
N SER A 56 8.21 8.89 -9.99
CA SER A 56 7.89 10.27 -9.56
C SER A 56 7.70 11.25 -10.70
N GLU A 57 8.06 10.91 -11.94
CA GLU A 57 8.02 11.85 -13.07
C GLU A 57 7.06 11.40 -14.18
N VAL A 58 7.09 10.11 -14.53
CA VAL A 58 6.36 9.57 -15.69
C VAL A 58 5.01 8.98 -15.30
N ASP A 59 4.94 8.37 -14.12
CA ASP A 59 3.75 7.61 -13.69
C ASP A 59 2.72 8.48 -12.93
N ILE A 60 3.05 9.75 -12.65
CA ILE A 60 2.20 10.70 -11.95
C ILE A 60 1.93 11.97 -12.76
N TYR A 61 0.85 12.67 -12.42
CA TYR A 61 0.48 13.92 -13.07
C TYR A 61 0.92 15.10 -12.21
N HIS A 62 1.74 15.97 -12.78
CA HIS A 62 2.25 17.17 -12.12
C HIS A 62 1.32 18.39 -12.28
N LEU A 63 0.38 18.35 -13.23
CA LEU A 63 -0.51 19.46 -13.58
C LEU A 63 -1.86 18.96 -14.13
N GLY A 64 -2.81 19.90 -14.27
CA GLY A 64 -4.12 19.67 -14.88
C GLY A 64 -5.09 18.90 -13.98
N ARG A 65 -6.20 18.41 -14.57
CA ARG A 65 -7.31 17.78 -13.82
C ARG A 65 -6.96 16.52 -13.02
N PHE A 66 -5.77 15.95 -13.23
CA PHE A 66 -5.30 14.76 -12.53
C PHE A 66 -4.09 15.05 -11.63
N GLN A 67 -3.71 16.31 -11.45
CA GLN A 67 -2.55 16.71 -10.66
C GLN A 67 -2.52 16.01 -9.29
N GLY A 68 -1.36 15.48 -8.93
CA GLY A 68 -1.15 14.76 -7.68
C GLY A 68 -1.60 13.31 -7.70
N LEU A 69 -2.30 12.82 -8.73
CA LEU A 69 -2.65 11.40 -8.89
C LEU A 69 -1.62 10.68 -9.77
N GLY A 70 -1.45 9.38 -9.56
CA GLY A 70 -0.71 8.51 -10.48
C GLY A 70 -1.58 7.53 -11.22
N THR A 71 -1.02 6.87 -12.24
CA THR A 71 -1.74 5.94 -13.10
C THR A 71 -1.39 4.49 -12.78
N ARG A 72 -2.43 3.68 -12.54
CA ARG A 72 -2.29 2.22 -12.40
C ARG A 72 -1.56 1.60 -13.61
N HIS A 73 -0.73 0.58 -13.35
CA HIS A 73 -0.05 -0.27 -14.33
C HIS A 73 -0.83 -0.56 -15.64
N ASN A 74 -0.14 -0.37 -16.77
CA ASN A 74 -0.66 -0.57 -18.13
C ASN A 74 0.47 -0.66 -19.20
N VAL A 75 0.12 -0.90 -20.47
CA VAL A 75 1.03 -0.88 -21.64
C VAL A 75 1.76 0.45 -21.76
N GLN A 76 1.04 1.55 -21.54
CA GLN A 76 1.61 2.89 -21.41
C GLN A 76 1.55 3.31 -19.94
N HIS A 77 2.56 4.04 -19.49
CA HIS A 77 2.63 4.56 -18.11
C HIS A 77 1.40 5.38 -17.70
N TRP A 78 0.68 5.99 -18.66
CA TRP A 78 -0.53 6.78 -18.44
C TRP A 78 -1.82 6.13 -19.00
N GLY A 79 -1.76 4.90 -19.50
CA GLY A 79 -2.84 4.26 -20.28
C GLY A 79 -4.06 3.81 -19.46
N CYS A 80 -3.91 3.51 -18.16
CA CYS A 80 -5.04 3.04 -17.35
C CYS A 80 -5.97 4.19 -16.92
N SER A 81 -7.28 3.91 -16.87
CA SER A 81 -8.28 4.89 -16.38
C SER A 81 -8.33 5.06 -14.85
N ALA A 82 -7.66 4.19 -14.10
CA ALA A 82 -7.54 4.29 -12.65
C ALA A 82 -6.42 5.28 -12.30
N LYS A 83 -6.81 6.53 -12.03
CA LYS A 83 -5.93 7.59 -11.53
C LYS A 83 -6.11 7.64 -10.01
N GLN A 84 -5.07 7.33 -9.24
CA GLN A 84 -5.19 7.07 -7.81
C GLN A 84 -3.95 7.55 -7.04
N ALA A 85 -4.15 7.99 -5.79
CA ALA A 85 -3.08 8.46 -4.91
C ALA A 85 -2.10 7.35 -4.51
N ARG A 86 -2.52 6.08 -4.55
CA ARG A 86 -1.68 4.91 -4.20
C ARG A 86 -0.43 4.75 -5.07
N ILE A 87 -0.38 5.42 -6.22
CA ILE A 87 0.76 5.43 -7.13
C ILE A 87 1.66 6.66 -6.86
N SER A 88 1.05 7.81 -6.54
CA SER A 88 1.74 9.07 -6.26
C SER A 88 2.13 9.28 -4.80
N THR A 89 1.81 8.33 -3.93
CA THR A 89 2.10 8.38 -2.49
C THR A 89 3.55 8.75 -2.18
N ALA A 90 3.74 9.68 -1.25
CA ALA A 90 5.05 10.10 -0.77
C ALA A 90 5.81 8.97 -0.06
N ALA A 91 5.11 7.92 0.40
CA ALA A 91 5.73 6.74 1.04
C ALA A 91 6.87 6.15 0.19
N TYR A 92 6.76 6.23 -1.14
CA TYR A 92 7.76 5.70 -2.08
C TYR A 92 8.96 6.63 -2.31
N ARG A 93 8.82 7.91 -1.96
CA ARG A 93 9.80 8.98 -2.23
C ARG A 93 10.59 9.39 -1.00
N ARG A 94 10.02 9.22 0.20
CA ARG A 94 10.61 9.61 1.50
C ARG A 94 12.03 9.09 1.68
N PHE A 95 12.26 7.80 1.39
CA PHE A 95 13.58 7.19 1.56
C PHE A 95 14.65 7.89 0.74
N TYR A 96 14.41 8.09 -0.56
CA TYR A 96 15.35 8.79 -1.42
C TYR A 96 15.57 10.21 -0.92
N TYR A 97 14.49 10.95 -0.66
CA TYR A 97 14.56 12.34 -0.21
C TYR A 97 15.38 12.50 1.06
N TYR A 98 15.13 11.69 2.10
CA TYR A 98 15.86 11.82 3.36
C TYR A 98 17.32 11.36 3.26
N LEU A 99 17.65 10.48 2.32
CA LEU A 99 19.03 10.03 2.09
C LEU A 99 19.84 11.02 1.24
N THR A 100 19.20 11.77 0.35
CA THR A 100 19.90 12.58 -0.66
C THR A 100 19.63 14.07 -0.57
N ALA A 101 18.60 14.48 0.18
CA ALA A 101 18.06 15.83 0.21
C ALA A 101 17.63 16.39 -1.17
N ASP A 102 17.31 15.51 -2.14
CA ASP A 102 16.99 15.92 -3.51
C ASP A 102 15.78 16.85 -3.58
N GLU A 103 16.01 18.08 -4.05
CA GLU A 103 15.00 19.14 -4.10
C GLU A 103 13.87 18.82 -5.09
N ARG A 104 14.17 18.15 -6.21
CA ARG A 104 13.13 17.79 -7.19
C ARG A 104 12.12 16.82 -6.60
N VAL A 105 12.57 15.77 -5.91
CA VAL A 105 11.68 14.87 -5.18
C VAL A 105 10.97 15.63 -4.04
N GLY A 106 11.64 16.58 -3.41
CA GLY A 106 11.04 17.51 -2.46
C GLY A 106 9.85 18.31 -3.04
N ASP A 107 9.94 18.76 -4.28
CA ASP A 107 8.87 19.44 -5.01
C ASP A 107 7.73 18.46 -5.35
N VAL A 108 8.05 17.27 -5.87
CA VAL A 108 7.04 16.24 -6.15
C VAL A 108 6.24 15.88 -4.90
N MET A 109 6.89 15.76 -3.74
CA MET A 109 6.18 15.50 -2.48
C MET A 109 5.24 16.65 -2.07
N ARG A 110 5.56 17.90 -2.42
CA ARG A 110 4.64 19.04 -2.22
C ARG A 110 3.47 19.01 -3.20
N GLU A 111 3.71 18.63 -4.45
CA GLU A 111 2.68 18.54 -5.48
C GLU A 111 1.57 17.53 -5.11
N VAL A 112 1.90 16.47 -4.37
CA VAL A 112 0.93 15.43 -3.97
C VAL A 112 0.21 15.71 -2.65
N LEU A 113 0.52 16.79 -1.93
CA LEU A 113 -0.06 17.08 -0.60
C LEU A 113 -1.58 17.23 -0.61
N SER A 114 -2.10 17.84 -1.66
CA SER A 114 -3.53 18.11 -1.82
C SER A 114 -4.24 17.09 -2.70
N VAL A 115 -3.69 15.88 -2.85
CA VAL A 115 -4.31 14.83 -3.66
C VAL A 115 -5.73 14.48 -3.18
N ASP A 116 -6.02 14.69 -1.90
CA ASP A 116 -7.34 14.48 -1.32
C ASP A 116 -8.41 15.45 -1.83
N THR A 117 -8.02 16.65 -2.31
CA THR A 117 -8.96 17.59 -2.96
C THR A 117 -9.40 17.10 -4.34
N GLN A 118 -8.68 16.16 -4.96
CA GLN A 118 -9.00 15.62 -6.29
C GLN A 118 -9.96 14.43 -6.23
N MET A 119 -10.22 13.87 -5.05
CA MET A 119 -10.94 12.61 -4.89
C MET A 119 -12.42 12.68 -5.29
N ASP A 120 -13.04 13.86 -5.28
CA ASP A 120 -14.41 14.03 -5.78
C ASP A 120 -14.44 14.12 -7.32
N ALA A 121 -13.58 14.96 -7.89
CA ALA A 121 -13.48 15.15 -9.34
C ALA A 121 -13.04 13.87 -10.07
N VAL A 122 -12.27 13.02 -9.39
CA VAL A 122 -11.70 11.79 -9.95
C VAL A 122 -11.93 10.61 -8.99
N ASP A 123 -13.18 10.35 -8.62
CA ASP A 123 -13.52 9.26 -7.69
C ASP A 123 -12.89 7.92 -8.14
N PRO A 124 -11.95 7.36 -7.35
CA PRO A 124 -11.24 6.12 -7.65
C PRO A 124 -12.16 4.92 -7.87
N VAL A 125 -13.37 4.94 -7.28
CA VAL A 125 -14.30 3.82 -7.30
C VAL A 125 -15.55 4.07 -8.15
N ARG A 126 -15.60 5.15 -8.96
CA ARG A 126 -16.77 5.55 -9.77
C ARG A 126 -17.39 4.47 -10.67
N LYS A 127 -16.64 3.42 -11.00
CA LYS A 127 -17.07 2.29 -11.84
C LYS A 127 -17.48 1.04 -11.03
N ILE A 128 -17.32 1.07 -9.71
CA ILE A 128 -17.66 -0.04 -8.83
C ILE A 128 -19.13 0.09 -8.44
N ALA A 129 -19.90 -0.97 -8.72
CA ALA A 129 -21.31 -1.07 -8.34
C ALA A 129 -21.44 -1.19 -6.81
N GLY A 130 -22.48 -0.55 -6.24
CA GLY A 130 -22.75 -0.62 -4.79
C GLY A 130 -21.67 0.03 -3.91
N ARG A 131 -20.83 0.90 -4.50
CA ARG A 131 -19.91 1.75 -3.75
C ARG A 131 -20.68 2.65 -2.78
N VAL A 132 -20.05 2.96 -1.65
CA VAL A 132 -20.60 3.92 -0.69
C VAL A 132 -20.52 5.33 -1.29
N ASP A 133 -21.63 6.07 -1.22
CA ASP A 133 -21.69 7.46 -1.67
C ASP A 133 -21.00 8.40 -0.67
N LYS A 134 -20.50 9.55 -1.13
CA LYS A 134 -19.86 10.55 -0.27
C LYS A 134 -20.85 11.26 0.67
N GLY A 135 -22.16 11.13 0.44
CA GLY A 135 -23.20 11.85 1.16
C GLY A 135 -23.08 13.36 0.92
N PRO A 136 -23.36 14.20 1.94
CA PRO A 136 -23.25 15.65 1.81
C PRO A 136 -21.79 16.16 1.83
N TRP A 137 -20.79 15.27 1.92
CA TRP A 137 -19.41 15.64 2.14
C TRP A 137 -18.66 15.93 0.84
N PRO A 138 -17.58 16.74 0.89
CA PRO A 138 -16.83 17.12 -0.31
C PRO A 138 -16.29 15.91 -1.09
N ALA A 139 -15.73 14.91 -0.41
CA ALA A 139 -15.17 13.72 -1.06
C ALA A 139 -15.50 12.43 -0.30
N ARG A 140 -15.31 11.28 -0.96
CA ARG A 140 -15.26 9.95 -0.35
C ARG A 140 -13.83 9.45 -0.36
N ILE A 141 -13.32 9.02 0.79
CA ILE A 141 -11.96 8.46 0.90
C ILE A 141 -12.03 7.05 1.48
N GLY A 142 -11.37 6.09 0.80
CA GLY A 142 -11.14 4.75 1.33
C GLY A 142 -10.00 4.74 2.36
N PHE A 143 -10.16 3.98 3.45
CA PHE A 143 -9.21 4.03 4.58
C PHE A 143 -7.87 3.31 4.32
N GLY A 144 -7.76 2.60 3.20
CA GLY A 144 -6.54 1.92 2.78
C GLY A 144 -5.76 2.71 1.72
N THR A 145 -6.03 2.43 0.44
CA THR A 145 -5.29 3.01 -0.69
C THR A 145 -5.31 4.53 -0.73
N ASP A 146 -6.47 5.14 -0.45
CA ASP A 146 -6.65 6.58 -0.59
C ASP A 146 -6.08 7.29 0.64
N TRP A 147 -6.61 7.00 1.84
CA TRP A 147 -6.17 7.66 3.07
C TRP A 147 -4.74 7.30 3.45
N GLY A 148 -4.26 6.07 3.24
CA GLY A 148 -2.86 5.71 3.47
C GLY A 148 -1.89 6.56 2.64
N SER A 149 -2.28 6.94 1.43
CA SER A 149 -1.51 7.89 0.60
C SER A 149 -1.58 9.32 1.13
N VAL A 150 -2.77 9.77 1.57
CA VAL A 150 -2.93 11.08 2.21
C VAL A 150 -2.09 11.18 3.47
N VAL A 151 -2.09 10.14 4.31
CA VAL A 151 -1.24 10.05 5.50
C VAL A 151 0.22 10.17 5.10
N ALA A 152 0.69 9.39 4.13
CA ALA A 152 2.08 9.47 3.69
C ALA A 152 2.48 10.89 3.26
N ASN A 153 1.63 11.55 2.48
CA ASN A 153 1.90 12.88 1.95
C ASN A 153 1.93 13.92 3.08
N VAL A 154 0.89 13.96 3.91
CA VAL A 154 0.72 14.95 4.98
C VAL A 154 1.73 14.74 6.12
N LEU A 155 2.00 13.49 6.50
CA LEU A 155 3.01 13.17 7.50
C LEU A 155 4.40 13.64 7.06
N THR A 156 4.75 13.39 5.80
CA THR A 156 6.04 13.85 5.26
C THR A 156 6.19 15.37 5.30
N GLU A 157 5.13 16.13 4.98
CA GLU A 157 5.22 17.59 5.07
C GLU A 157 5.28 18.08 6.51
N TRP A 158 4.57 17.41 7.43
CA TRP A 158 4.70 17.71 8.85
C TRP A 158 6.13 17.50 9.34
N GLU A 159 6.78 16.39 8.96
CA GLU A 159 8.20 16.13 9.28
C GLU A 159 9.13 17.21 8.73
N ARG A 160 8.89 17.67 7.50
CA ARG A 160 9.73 18.66 6.80
C ARG A 160 9.58 20.08 7.32
N THR A 161 8.43 20.42 7.90
CA THR A 161 8.08 21.82 8.22
C THR A 161 7.79 22.07 9.70
N GLY A 162 7.42 21.05 10.46
CA GLY A 162 6.90 21.19 11.81
C GLY A 162 5.52 21.87 11.89
N ASP A 163 4.86 22.17 10.76
CA ASP A 163 3.58 22.87 10.76
C ASP A 163 2.48 22.01 11.41
N VAL A 164 1.95 22.52 12.52
CA VAL A 164 0.91 21.87 13.33
C VAL A 164 -0.40 21.69 12.58
N ARG A 165 -0.64 22.43 11.48
CA ARG A 165 -1.80 22.22 10.61
C ARG A 165 -1.83 20.79 10.07
N TRP A 166 -0.70 20.28 9.59
CA TRP A 166 -0.60 18.93 9.01
C TRP A 166 -0.79 17.85 10.08
N ARG A 167 -0.19 18.04 11.26
CA ARG A 167 -0.46 17.20 12.44
C ARG A 167 -1.95 17.16 12.78
N ASN A 168 -2.61 18.31 12.81
CA ASN A 168 -4.02 18.41 13.17
C ASN A 168 -4.94 17.76 12.13
N LYS A 169 -4.59 17.83 10.84
CA LYS A 169 -5.26 17.09 9.76
C LYS A 169 -5.20 15.58 10.00
N LEU A 170 -4.01 15.04 10.30
CA LEU A 170 -3.83 13.62 10.63
C LEU A 170 -4.60 13.21 11.88
N LEU A 171 -4.52 14.01 12.95
CA LEU A 171 -5.21 13.77 14.22
C LEU A 171 -6.73 13.66 14.01
N ARG A 172 -7.33 14.58 13.24
CA ARG A 172 -8.78 14.52 12.92
C ARG A 172 -9.13 13.27 12.12
N GLY A 173 -8.28 12.87 11.17
CA GLY A 173 -8.46 11.63 10.42
C GLY A 173 -8.44 10.39 11.31
N MET A 174 -7.46 10.31 12.22
CA MET A 174 -7.33 9.23 13.20
C MET A 174 -8.55 9.14 14.11
N GLN A 175 -9.01 10.27 14.66
CA GLN A 175 -10.20 10.35 15.50
C GLN A 175 -11.46 9.93 14.72
N GLY A 176 -11.61 10.39 13.48
CA GLY A 176 -12.74 10.07 12.62
C GLY A 176 -12.83 8.58 12.31
N ILE A 177 -11.72 7.92 11.95
CA ILE A 177 -11.70 6.47 11.72
C ILE A 177 -11.97 5.71 13.02
N ALA A 178 -11.39 6.14 14.14
CA ALA A 178 -11.63 5.50 15.44
C ALA A 178 -13.10 5.59 15.89
N ALA A 179 -13.82 6.63 15.47
CA ALA A 179 -15.25 6.81 15.76
C ALA A 179 -16.17 6.00 14.82
N MET A 180 -15.64 5.36 13.77
CA MET A 180 -16.44 4.52 12.88
C MET A 180 -16.90 3.24 13.59
N PRO A 181 -18.11 2.71 13.31
CA PRO A 181 -18.64 1.52 14.00
C PRO A 181 -17.73 0.29 13.94
N HIS A 182 -16.91 0.18 12.89
CA HIS A 182 -15.99 -0.93 12.68
C HIS A 182 -14.56 -0.46 12.38
N GLY A 183 -14.19 0.76 12.77
CA GLY A 183 -12.85 1.31 12.53
C GLY A 183 -12.44 1.22 11.05
N PHE A 184 -11.29 0.60 10.78
CA PHE A 184 -10.81 0.36 9.42
C PHE A 184 -11.71 -0.59 8.60
N PHE A 185 -12.47 -1.49 9.24
CA PHE A 185 -13.43 -2.37 8.57
C PHE A 185 -14.71 -1.66 8.14
N THR A 186 -14.89 -0.37 8.45
CA THR A 186 -15.92 0.45 7.79
C THR A 186 -15.52 0.78 6.34
N GLY A 187 -14.23 0.71 6.00
CA GLY A 187 -13.69 0.72 4.63
C GLY A 187 -13.60 2.08 3.94
N SER A 188 -14.56 2.98 4.17
CA SER A 188 -14.53 4.35 3.67
C SER A 188 -15.47 5.28 4.44
N GLY A 189 -15.26 6.59 4.30
CA GLY A 189 -16.13 7.62 4.85
C GLY A 189 -16.23 8.85 3.94
N GLY A 190 -17.19 9.72 4.25
CA GLY A 190 -17.22 11.09 3.73
C GLY A 190 -16.10 11.88 4.39
N TYR A 191 -15.47 12.78 3.64
CA TYR A 191 -14.21 13.41 4.04
C TYR A 191 -14.16 14.89 3.68
N GLU A 192 -13.61 15.70 4.58
CA GLU A 192 -13.38 17.13 4.39
C GLU A 192 -11.88 17.41 4.11
N PRO A 193 -11.48 17.65 2.85
CA PRO A 193 -10.07 17.82 2.49
C PRO A 193 -9.50 19.19 2.86
N THR A 194 -10.35 20.19 3.08
CA THR A 194 -9.97 21.59 3.38
C THR A 194 -10.97 22.21 4.36
N GLY A 195 -10.71 23.45 4.81
CA GLY A 195 -11.59 24.19 5.71
C GLY A 195 -11.31 23.93 7.19
N ALA A 196 -12.23 24.39 8.05
CA ALA A 196 -12.06 24.33 9.51
C ALA A 196 -11.90 22.89 10.05
N ASN A 197 -12.55 21.93 9.39
CA ASN A 197 -12.53 20.52 9.73
C ASN A 197 -11.60 19.69 8.84
N GLU A 198 -10.61 20.32 8.18
CA GLU A 198 -9.67 19.63 7.28
C GLU A 198 -9.11 18.34 7.91
N GLY A 199 -9.37 17.20 7.26
CA GLY A 199 -9.01 15.86 7.73
C GLY A 199 -10.13 15.07 8.41
N ALA A 200 -11.30 15.68 8.64
CA ALA A 200 -12.42 15.01 9.31
C ALA A 200 -13.09 13.95 8.44
N PHE A 201 -13.48 12.85 9.09
CA PHE A 201 -14.29 11.79 8.49
C PHE A 201 -15.70 11.74 9.08
N HIS A 202 -16.63 11.32 8.23
CA HIS A 202 -18.05 11.21 8.56
C HIS A 202 -18.61 9.86 8.12
N ASN A 203 -19.40 9.24 8.99
CA ASN A 203 -19.97 7.93 8.70
C ASN A 203 -21.11 8.05 7.67
N VAL A 204 -20.81 7.64 6.45
CA VAL A 204 -21.76 7.47 5.34
C VAL A 204 -21.99 5.99 4.99
N SER A 205 -21.28 5.10 5.65
CA SER A 205 -21.30 3.64 5.43
C SER A 205 -22.28 2.93 6.38
N GLY A 206 -22.82 3.62 7.39
CA GLY A 206 -23.63 3.03 8.44
C GLY A 206 -22.84 1.99 9.22
N ASN A 207 -23.44 0.82 9.46
CA ASN A 207 -22.81 -0.34 10.10
C ASN A 207 -22.28 -1.36 9.08
N LYS A 208 -21.99 -0.96 7.85
CA LYS A 208 -21.46 -1.87 6.82
C LYS A 208 -20.03 -2.27 7.15
N LEU A 209 -19.74 -3.57 7.03
CA LEU A 209 -18.37 -4.11 7.01
C LEU A 209 -17.85 -4.20 5.58
N SER A 210 -16.59 -3.78 5.38
CA SER A 210 -15.91 -3.81 4.10
C SER A 210 -14.40 -3.82 4.30
N ALA A 211 -13.72 -4.77 3.66
CA ALA A 211 -12.28 -4.81 3.55
C ALA A 211 -11.86 -5.10 2.11
N SER A 212 -10.71 -4.58 1.71
CA SER A 212 -10.06 -4.88 0.43
C SER A 212 -8.65 -5.38 0.65
N HIS A 213 -8.23 -6.36 -0.15
CA HIS A 213 -6.85 -6.85 -0.18
C HIS A 213 -5.84 -5.80 -0.66
N LEU A 214 -6.32 -4.70 -1.24
CA LEU A 214 -5.46 -3.59 -1.65
C LEU A 214 -5.24 -2.58 -0.53
N SER A 215 -6.01 -2.62 0.56
CA SER A 215 -6.02 -1.55 1.55
C SER A 215 -4.69 -1.38 2.29
N ALA A 216 -3.97 -2.47 2.56
CA ALA A 216 -2.73 -2.43 3.35
C ALA A 216 -1.45 -2.32 2.50
N VAL A 217 -1.51 -2.59 1.20
CA VAL A 217 -0.34 -2.99 0.39
C VAL A 217 0.28 -1.86 -0.45
N PHE A 218 -0.12 -0.61 -0.21
CA PHE A 218 0.41 0.61 -0.84
C PHE A 218 1.02 1.58 0.18
N GLY A 219 1.79 1.05 1.13
CA GLY A 219 2.42 1.83 2.21
C GLY A 219 1.58 2.04 3.47
N ALA A 220 0.33 1.58 3.49
CA ALA A 220 -0.55 1.84 4.64
C ALA A 220 -0.06 1.17 5.93
N VAL A 221 0.55 -0.02 5.89
CA VAL A 221 1.10 -0.66 7.10
C VAL A 221 2.16 0.21 7.74
N GLU A 222 3.09 0.70 6.92
CA GLU A 222 4.21 1.54 7.32
C GLU A 222 3.69 2.86 7.90
N MET A 223 2.80 3.53 7.17
CA MET A 223 2.29 4.84 7.56
C MET A 223 1.42 4.78 8.81
N MET A 224 0.59 3.75 8.98
CA MET A 224 -0.22 3.62 10.20
C MET A 224 0.63 3.28 11.42
N ALA A 225 1.71 2.49 11.26
CA ALA A 225 2.66 2.23 12.34
C ALA A 225 3.37 3.51 12.80
N GLU A 226 3.81 4.35 11.86
CA GLU A 226 4.41 5.65 12.18
C GLU A 226 3.40 6.59 12.86
N LEU A 227 2.17 6.71 12.35
CA LEU A 227 1.13 7.52 12.99
C LEU A 227 0.87 7.10 14.44
N VAL A 228 0.74 5.79 14.68
CA VAL A 228 0.52 5.25 16.04
C VAL A 228 1.70 5.55 16.97
N ALA A 229 2.93 5.64 16.44
CA ALA A 229 4.11 5.99 17.23
C ALA A 229 4.22 7.50 17.50
N LEU A 230 3.74 8.35 16.58
CA LEU A 230 3.93 9.80 16.62
C LEU A 230 2.77 10.58 17.26
N ILE A 231 1.54 10.06 17.19
CA ILE A 231 0.34 10.76 17.67
C ILE A 231 -0.47 9.81 18.57
N ASP A 232 -0.59 10.17 19.84
CA ASP A 232 -1.34 9.37 20.82
C ASP A 232 -2.86 9.51 20.60
N VAL A 233 -3.45 8.49 19.95
CA VAL A 233 -4.89 8.31 19.80
C VAL A 233 -5.23 6.84 20.10
N PRO A 234 -5.44 6.47 21.39
CA PRO A 234 -5.58 5.07 21.79
C PRO A 234 -6.69 4.31 21.06
N ALA A 235 -7.83 4.98 20.80
CA ALA A 235 -8.94 4.38 20.05
C ALA A 235 -8.57 4.06 18.59
N PHE A 236 -7.77 4.92 17.94
CA PHE A 236 -7.25 4.64 16.60
C PHE A 236 -6.26 3.48 16.61
N LYS A 237 -5.33 3.46 17.59
CA LYS A 237 -4.41 2.33 17.77
C LYS A 237 -5.17 1.01 17.93
N ALA A 238 -6.22 0.99 18.74
CA ALA A 238 -7.07 -0.19 18.92
C ALA A 238 -7.76 -0.61 17.61
N ALA A 239 -8.32 0.33 16.85
CA ALA A 239 -8.93 0.04 15.55
C ALA A 239 -7.94 -0.50 14.52
N TRP A 240 -6.71 0.04 14.50
CA TRP A 240 -5.64 -0.45 13.61
C TRP A 240 -5.17 -1.85 14.00
N LEU A 241 -4.99 -2.13 15.29
CA LEU A 241 -4.63 -3.47 15.78
C LEU A 241 -5.73 -4.49 15.48
N GLN A 242 -7.01 -4.13 15.64
CA GLN A 242 -8.12 -4.99 15.26
C GLN A 242 -8.09 -5.34 13.76
N TYR A 243 -7.80 -4.36 12.89
CA TYR A 243 -7.64 -4.63 11.46
C TYR A 243 -6.48 -5.58 11.19
N CYS A 244 -5.33 -5.32 11.83
CA CYS A 244 -4.14 -6.13 11.68
C CYS A 244 -4.34 -7.59 12.11
N GLU A 245 -5.06 -7.80 13.21
CA GLU A 245 -5.36 -9.12 13.76
C GLU A 245 -6.35 -9.90 12.92
N LEU A 246 -7.38 -9.23 12.39
CA LEU A 246 -8.54 -9.90 11.83
C LEU A 246 -8.47 -10.10 10.31
N TYR A 247 -7.64 -9.35 9.58
CA TYR A 247 -7.61 -9.42 8.12
C TYR A 247 -7.30 -10.84 7.59
N ASN A 248 -6.25 -11.48 8.14
CA ASN A 248 -5.90 -12.86 7.81
C ASN A 248 -6.51 -13.89 8.78
N ALA A 249 -7.27 -13.46 9.79
CA ALA A 249 -7.82 -14.39 10.77
C ALA A 249 -8.83 -15.36 10.12
N PRO A 250 -8.96 -16.59 10.65
CA PRO A 250 -10.01 -17.50 10.23
C PRO A 250 -11.40 -16.85 10.28
N ARG A 251 -12.27 -17.19 9.33
CA ARG A 251 -13.61 -16.59 9.18
C ARG A 251 -14.43 -16.63 10.47
N GLU A 252 -14.32 -17.69 11.26
CA GLU A 252 -15.00 -17.83 12.55
C GLU A 252 -14.56 -16.76 13.56
N GLN A 253 -13.26 -16.45 13.61
CA GLN A 253 -12.73 -15.39 14.46
C GLN A 253 -13.20 -14.01 13.99
N GLN A 254 -13.28 -13.80 12.68
CA GLN A 254 -13.83 -12.56 12.11
C GLN A 254 -15.30 -12.37 12.52
N ILE A 255 -16.14 -13.41 12.35
CA ILE A 255 -17.56 -13.36 12.75
C ILE A 255 -17.70 -13.12 14.25
N LYS A 256 -16.89 -13.80 15.07
CA LYS A 256 -16.91 -13.60 16.53
C LYS A 256 -16.59 -12.16 16.92
N ALA A 257 -15.63 -11.52 16.25
CA ALA A 257 -15.16 -10.18 16.59
C ALA A 257 -16.00 -9.05 15.97
N LEU A 258 -16.54 -9.26 14.75
CA LEU A 258 -17.21 -8.22 13.96
C LEU A 258 -18.70 -8.47 13.76
N GLY A 259 -19.23 -9.64 14.17
CA GLY A 259 -20.61 -10.08 13.92
C GLY A 259 -20.85 -10.65 12.52
N ALA A 260 -19.90 -10.50 11.60
CA ALA A 260 -19.95 -11.00 10.23
C ALA A 260 -18.52 -11.07 9.65
N PRO A 261 -18.28 -11.81 8.53
CA PRO A 261 -17.00 -11.73 7.83
C PRO A 261 -16.76 -10.31 7.31
N HIS A 262 -15.51 -9.85 7.33
CA HIS A 262 -15.16 -8.49 6.87
C HIS A 262 -15.25 -8.30 5.34
N GLY A 263 -15.50 -9.37 4.57
CA GLY A 263 -15.72 -9.33 3.12
C GLY A 263 -14.45 -9.18 2.26
N GLY A 264 -13.27 -9.19 2.87
CA GLY A 264 -11.99 -9.10 2.16
C GLY A 264 -11.61 -10.42 1.51
N SER A 265 -10.93 -10.33 0.36
CA SER A 265 -10.42 -11.50 -0.36
C SER A 265 -9.16 -12.06 0.32
N PRO A 266 -8.98 -13.39 0.38
CA PRO A 266 -7.78 -14.01 0.96
C PRO A 266 -6.54 -13.92 0.06
N VAL A 267 -6.60 -13.20 -1.05
CA VAL A 267 -5.42 -12.93 -1.89
C VAL A 267 -4.42 -12.07 -1.13
N LEU A 268 -3.14 -12.20 -1.49
CA LEU A 268 -2.02 -11.51 -0.82
C LEU A 268 -1.88 -11.88 0.67
N SER A 269 -2.36 -13.05 1.12
CA SER A 269 -2.24 -13.50 2.52
C SER A 269 -0.80 -13.42 3.04
N VAL A 270 0.17 -13.83 2.21
CA VAL A 270 1.62 -13.72 2.51
C VAL A 270 2.01 -12.26 2.76
N GLY A 271 1.61 -11.33 1.89
CA GLY A 271 1.86 -9.90 2.06
C GLY A 271 1.18 -9.33 3.31
N HIS A 272 0.01 -9.83 3.67
CA HIS A 272 -0.73 -9.41 4.88
C HIS A 272 -0.20 -10.04 6.17
N SER A 273 0.70 -11.03 6.11
CA SER A 273 1.33 -11.60 7.32
C SER A 273 2.04 -10.53 8.17
N ARG A 274 2.55 -9.47 7.55
CA ARG A 274 3.16 -8.32 8.23
C ARG A 274 2.18 -7.50 9.08
N LEU A 275 0.88 -7.53 8.75
CA LEU A 275 -0.16 -6.99 9.63
C LEU A 275 -0.25 -7.84 10.91
N THR A 276 -0.37 -9.16 10.76
CA THR A 276 -0.40 -10.11 11.88
C THR A 276 0.85 -9.95 12.76
N ALA A 277 2.03 -9.85 12.15
CA ALA A 277 3.30 -9.63 12.85
C ALA A 277 3.32 -8.30 13.62
N TYR A 278 2.81 -7.21 13.02
CA TYR A 278 2.72 -5.92 13.69
C TYR A 278 1.82 -6.00 14.93
N ALA A 279 0.63 -6.60 14.81
CA ALA A 279 -0.26 -6.80 15.94
C ALA A 279 0.36 -7.69 17.02
N ALA A 280 1.04 -8.77 16.63
CA ALA A 280 1.75 -9.66 17.54
C ALA A 280 2.81 -8.90 18.36
N ARG A 281 3.62 -8.07 17.71
CA ARG A 281 4.64 -7.26 18.37
C ARG A 281 4.03 -6.24 19.32
N GLN A 282 2.97 -5.55 18.91
CA GLN A 282 2.32 -4.51 19.73
C GLN A 282 1.60 -5.09 20.96
N LYS A 283 1.10 -6.33 20.87
CA LYS A 283 0.39 -7.02 21.96
C LYS A 283 1.24 -8.01 22.73
N GLN A 284 2.50 -8.21 22.32
CA GLN A 284 3.39 -9.25 22.85
C GLN A 284 2.74 -10.64 22.79
N ASP A 285 2.04 -10.94 21.69
CA ASP A 285 1.26 -12.17 21.50
C ASP A 285 2.06 -13.19 20.67
N ALA A 286 2.63 -14.19 21.34
CA ALA A 286 3.43 -15.24 20.71
C ALA A 286 2.60 -16.18 19.81
N ALA A 287 1.31 -16.37 20.09
CA ALA A 287 0.44 -17.18 19.23
C ALA A 287 0.16 -16.46 17.92
N LEU A 288 -0.07 -15.15 17.99
CA LEU A 288 -0.23 -14.30 16.82
C LEU A 288 1.07 -14.20 16.00
N ALA A 289 2.23 -14.15 16.66
CA ALA A 289 3.53 -14.19 15.99
C ALA A 289 3.74 -15.50 15.20
N LYS A 290 3.43 -16.65 15.81
CA LYS A 290 3.45 -17.95 15.11
C LYS A 290 2.47 -17.97 13.94
N ARG A 291 1.29 -17.39 14.09
CA ARG A 291 0.31 -17.26 13.00
C ARG A 291 0.88 -16.43 11.83
N ALA A 292 1.56 -15.33 12.11
CA ALA A 292 2.21 -14.52 11.07
C ALA A 292 3.23 -15.34 10.26
N TRP A 293 4.04 -16.16 10.92
CA TRP A 293 4.98 -17.05 10.24
C TRP A 293 4.28 -18.14 9.44
N SER A 294 3.23 -18.76 9.98
CA SER A 294 2.41 -19.71 9.22
C SER A 294 1.75 -19.07 8.00
N GLU A 295 1.27 -17.83 8.10
CA GLU A 295 0.69 -17.07 6.97
C GLU A 295 1.74 -16.74 5.91
N PHE A 296 2.98 -16.42 6.32
CA PHE A 296 4.09 -16.11 5.42
C PHE A 296 4.65 -17.35 4.71
N LEU A 297 4.83 -18.44 5.45
CA LEU A 297 5.34 -19.72 4.96
C LEU A 297 4.28 -20.59 4.30
N ALA A 298 3.00 -20.19 4.37
CA ALA A 298 1.95 -20.83 3.60
C ALA A 298 2.31 -20.73 2.12
N ASP A 299 2.79 -21.84 1.57
CA ASP A 299 2.97 -22.02 0.13
C ASP A 299 1.66 -21.58 -0.52
N GLY A 300 1.74 -20.54 -1.36
CA GLY A 300 0.59 -20.08 -2.11
C GLY A 300 -0.02 -21.22 -2.94
N ARG A 301 -1.11 -20.95 -3.67
CA ARG A 301 -1.84 -21.94 -4.48
C ARG A 301 -1.01 -22.67 -5.57
N GLY A 302 0.29 -22.39 -5.69
CA GLY A 302 1.23 -23.01 -6.64
C GLY A 302 2.27 -23.96 -6.04
N GLY A 303 2.22 -24.26 -4.73
CA GLY A 303 3.19 -25.14 -4.07
C GLY A 303 4.60 -24.53 -3.91
N SER A 304 5.57 -25.38 -3.58
CA SER A 304 6.97 -24.99 -3.38
C SER A 304 7.53 -24.29 -4.62
N LYS A 305 7.94 -23.02 -4.45
CA LYS A 305 8.50 -22.22 -5.53
C LYS A 305 9.91 -22.72 -5.84
N PRO A 306 10.28 -22.94 -7.12
CA PRO A 306 11.55 -23.58 -7.46
C PRO A 306 12.79 -22.69 -7.22
N LEU A 307 12.60 -21.41 -6.86
CA LEU A 307 13.63 -20.41 -6.56
C LEU A 307 14.82 -20.41 -7.53
N LYS A 308 14.53 -20.60 -8.83
CA LYS A 308 15.53 -20.64 -9.90
C LYS A 308 15.02 -19.91 -11.13
N THR A 309 15.98 -19.41 -11.92
CA THR A 309 15.73 -18.98 -13.29
C THR A 309 15.96 -20.13 -14.26
N VAL A 310 15.35 -20.03 -15.44
CA VAL A 310 15.57 -20.93 -16.56
C VAL A 310 16.06 -20.13 -17.75
N ARG A 311 17.10 -20.62 -18.41
CA ARG A 311 17.64 -20.03 -19.63
C ARG A 311 16.79 -20.46 -20.83
N VAL A 312 16.32 -19.51 -21.63
CA VAL A 312 15.62 -19.78 -22.90
C VAL A 312 16.37 -19.10 -24.05
N ALA A 313 16.58 -19.84 -25.14
CA ALA A 313 17.36 -19.40 -26.30
C ALA A 313 16.90 -20.12 -27.59
N GLY A 314 17.43 -19.70 -28.74
CA GLY A 314 17.09 -20.28 -30.04
C GLY A 314 15.78 -19.72 -30.61
N PRO A 315 15.04 -20.45 -31.44
CA PRO A 315 13.92 -19.92 -32.22
C PRO A 315 12.68 -19.54 -31.38
N ALA A 316 12.66 -19.89 -30.08
CA ALA A 316 11.57 -19.55 -29.18
C ALA A 316 11.57 -18.08 -28.72
N VAL A 317 12.70 -17.38 -28.84
CA VAL A 317 12.89 -16.00 -28.35
C VAL A 317 13.68 -15.14 -29.33
N LEU A 318 13.42 -13.83 -29.33
CA LEU A 318 14.15 -12.88 -30.17
C LEU A 318 15.63 -12.79 -29.75
N ASN A 319 15.87 -12.67 -28.44
CA ASN A 319 17.19 -12.72 -27.84
C ASN A 319 17.15 -13.75 -26.72
N PRO A 320 18.26 -14.45 -26.46
CA PRO A 320 18.33 -15.35 -25.32
C PRO A 320 18.01 -14.61 -24.00
N VAL A 321 17.09 -15.15 -23.18
CA VAL A 321 16.70 -14.60 -21.85
C VAL A 321 16.93 -15.58 -20.68
N ASP A 322 16.98 -15.06 -19.46
CA ASP A 322 16.81 -15.81 -18.21
C ASP A 322 15.44 -15.44 -17.62
N GLU A 323 14.61 -16.44 -17.34
CA GLU A 323 13.23 -16.21 -16.91
C GLU A 323 12.87 -16.94 -15.61
N ALA A 324 11.92 -16.37 -14.88
CA ALA A 324 11.30 -16.97 -13.71
C ALA A 324 9.76 -16.89 -13.83
N PRO A 325 9.12 -17.73 -14.66
CA PRO A 325 7.68 -17.62 -14.95
C PRO A 325 6.79 -17.83 -13.73
N TRP A 326 7.35 -18.41 -12.65
CA TRP A 326 6.66 -18.70 -11.39
C TRP A 326 6.48 -17.47 -10.48
N VAL A 327 7.05 -16.31 -10.82
CA VAL A 327 6.98 -15.10 -10.00
C VAL A 327 6.50 -13.88 -10.79
N SER A 328 5.78 -12.99 -10.11
CA SER A 328 5.41 -11.67 -10.62
C SER A 328 6.06 -10.55 -9.79
N THR A 329 5.99 -9.31 -10.27
CA THR A 329 6.45 -8.15 -9.50
C THR A 329 5.66 -8.00 -8.20
N ASN A 330 4.34 -8.20 -8.26
CA ASN A 330 3.46 -8.22 -7.10
C ASN A 330 3.91 -9.23 -6.04
N ASP A 331 4.18 -10.47 -6.45
CA ASP A 331 4.65 -11.52 -5.53
C ASP A 331 5.99 -11.15 -4.92
N THR A 332 6.92 -10.63 -5.74
CA THR A 332 8.27 -10.27 -5.29
C THR A 332 8.23 -9.14 -4.27
N ALA A 333 7.50 -8.06 -4.55
CA ALA A 333 7.38 -6.90 -3.68
C ALA A 333 6.73 -7.27 -2.34
N GLN A 334 5.59 -7.97 -2.37
CA GLN A 334 4.86 -8.31 -1.15
C GLN A 334 5.56 -9.41 -0.34
N TRP A 335 6.18 -10.41 -0.98
CA TRP A 335 6.98 -11.39 -0.27
C TRP A 335 8.21 -10.75 0.38
N GLY A 336 8.91 -9.87 -0.34
CA GLY A 336 10.08 -9.16 0.17
C GLY A 336 9.75 -8.25 1.36
N LEU A 337 8.67 -7.48 1.28
CA LEU A 337 8.18 -6.65 2.39
C LEU A 337 7.77 -7.51 3.59
N ALA A 338 7.03 -8.59 3.37
CA ALA A 338 6.63 -9.49 4.45
C ALA A 338 7.83 -10.16 5.13
N ALA A 339 8.80 -10.65 4.36
CA ALA A 339 10.03 -11.23 4.91
C ALA A 339 10.79 -10.24 5.78
N ILE A 340 11.01 -9.02 5.28
CA ILE A 340 11.70 -7.95 6.01
C ILE A 340 10.96 -7.59 7.30
N GLN A 341 9.65 -7.36 7.22
CA GLN A 341 8.86 -6.87 8.36
C GLN A 341 8.61 -7.96 9.40
N ASN A 342 8.34 -9.20 8.98
CA ASN A 342 8.16 -10.31 9.92
C ASN A 342 9.45 -10.59 10.70
N LEU A 343 10.62 -10.60 10.03
CA LEU A 343 11.91 -10.72 10.71
C LEU A 343 12.14 -9.59 11.72
N ALA A 344 11.78 -8.35 11.36
CA ALA A 344 11.98 -7.20 12.23
C ALA A 344 11.02 -7.18 13.44
N LEU A 345 9.80 -7.69 13.28
CA LEU A 345 8.74 -7.59 14.28
C LEU A 345 8.65 -8.83 15.19
N VAL A 346 8.84 -10.02 14.63
CA VAL A 346 8.61 -11.32 15.29
C VAL A 346 9.66 -12.37 14.88
N GLY A 347 10.87 -11.94 14.50
CA GLY A 347 11.97 -12.82 14.10
C GLY A 347 12.41 -13.81 15.19
N ASP A 348 12.21 -13.46 16.45
CA ASP A 348 12.48 -14.33 17.62
C ASP A 348 11.50 -15.52 17.72
N GLN A 349 10.38 -15.48 16.98
CA GLN A 349 9.37 -16.53 16.93
C GLN A 349 9.42 -17.35 15.64
N LEU A 350 10.41 -17.10 14.77
CA LEU A 350 10.66 -17.94 13.60
C LEU A 350 11.20 -19.28 14.09
N VAL A 351 10.42 -20.34 13.91
CA VAL A 351 10.83 -21.71 14.21
C VAL A 351 11.46 -22.34 12.97
N ASP A 352 12.47 -23.18 13.19
CA ASP A 352 13.22 -23.90 12.14
C ASP A 352 12.34 -24.85 11.30
#